data_AF-A0A9D9C443-F1
#
_entry.id   AF-A0A9D9C443-F1
#
_cell.length_a   1.000
_cell.length_b   1.000
_cell.length_c   1.000
_cell.angle_alpha   90.00
_cell.angle_beta   90.00
_cell.angle_gamma   90.00
#
_symmetry.space_group_name_H-M   'P 1'
#
loop_
_entity.id
_entity.type
_entity.pdbx_description
1 polymer ?
#
loop_
_entity_poly.entity_id
_entity_poly.type
_entity_poly.pdbx_seq_one_letter_code
_entity_poly.pdbx_strand_id
1 'polypeptide(L)'
;MRTSSFNNRPYADKPGYLVAVILLLVFSIMGYGFEPPVALQSDYGICFPSINGWQMPVFLSWMLNFLTLGICSVIALWLNSVFRFIHDHTMLFASIFLVLTGANPWLTCGFGSPAAFTLVMLIGTAILFAHHGSRNASTGLFLAFSTFAIGSMFEYAFALMIPIYIIASMYIVELRIKQLTAIILGIISPYWIALGFGLIEPSDIRMPDLNSIFFAGFIDRIPLSTMLSVALASLLTLMMALNNALKVFASNSQTRAYNSIFNLVAVALFWYMLFDFSNFTTYLPLFFLMTGIQTSHFFNITPIRHASLFIGSALVIVITLFCLSLYA
;
A
#
# COMPACT_ATOMS: atom_id res chain seq x y z
N MET A 1 36.70 15.74 17.37
CA MET A 1 35.89 15.17 18.48
C MET A 1 34.71 16.08 18.76
N ARG A 2 33.52 15.72 18.27
CA ARG A 2 32.23 16.31 18.69
C ARG A 2 31.23 15.16 18.74
N THR A 3 31.39 14.32 19.74
CA THR A 3 30.44 13.27 20.14
C THR A 3 29.53 13.87 21.21
N SER A 4 28.27 13.43 21.25
CA SER A 4 27.22 13.75 22.24
C SER A 4 26.31 14.97 21.97
N SER A 5 25.40 14.85 20.99
CA SER A 5 24.02 15.36 21.16
C SER A 5 22.99 14.76 20.17
N PHE A 6 23.23 13.57 19.63
CA PHE A 6 22.31 12.92 18.67
C PHE A 6 21.20 12.08 19.35
N ASN A 7 20.99 12.25 20.66
CA ASN A 7 20.18 11.32 21.47
C ASN A 7 18.71 11.73 21.65
N ASN A 8 18.22 12.77 20.98
CA ASN A 8 16.83 13.23 21.06
C ASN A 8 16.25 13.45 19.66
N ARG A 9 16.17 12.38 18.86
CA ARG A 9 15.34 12.37 17.65
C ARG A 9 14.00 11.72 18.02
N PRO A 10 12.91 12.47 18.25
CA PRO A 10 11.64 11.96 18.75
C PRO A 10 10.80 11.32 17.63
N TYR A 11 11.40 10.52 16.76
CA TYR A 11 10.73 9.97 15.58
C TYR A 11 10.24 8.56 15.88
N ALA A 12 9.12 8.48 16.63
CA ALA A 12 8.33 7.26 16.83
C ALA A 12 9.17 5.96 16.88
N ASP A 13 9.93 5.81 17.97
CA ASP A 13 10.53 4.53 18.34
C ASP A 13 9.42 3.51 18.68
N LYS A 14 9.81 2.32 19.17
CA LYS A 14 8.91 1.28 19.71
C LYS A 14 7.63 1.79 20.41
N PRO A 15 7.67 2.81 21.31
CA PRO A 15 6.44 3.34 21.92
C PRO A 15 5.47 3.99 20.92
N GLY A 16 5.95 4.74 19.93
CA GLY A 16 5.10 5.38 18.92
C GLY A 16 4.42 4.36 18.02
N TYR A 17 5.14 3.30 17.64
CA TYR A 17 4.56 2.18 16.90
C TYR A 17 3.51 1.43 17.73
N LEU A 18 3.77 1.20 19.02
CA LEU A 18 2.81 0.55 19.92
C LEU A 18 1.52 1.38 20.04
N VAL A 19 1.63 2.70 20.16
CA VAL A 19 0.46 3.60 20.14
C VAL A 19 -0.31 3.47 18.82
N ALA A 20 0.37 3.39 17.68
CA ALA A 20 -0.28 3.21 16.38
C ALA A 20 -1.02 1.87 16.27
N VAL A 21 -0.46 0.77 16.82
CA VAL A 21 -1.14 -0.53 16.88
C VAL A 21 -2.37 -0.47 17.79
N ILE A 22 -2.28 0.19 18.95
CA ILE A 22 -3.43 0.40 19.84
C ILE A 22 -4.51 1.22 19.13
N LEU A 23 -4.12 2.30 18.44
CA LEU A 23 -5.06 3.13 17.68
C LEU A 23 -5.76 2.35 16.57
N LEU A 24 -5.02 1.53 15.81
CA LEU A 24 -5.63 0.65 14.82
C LEU A 24 -6.66 -0.30 15.47
N LEU A 25 -6.30 -0.91 16.61
CA LEU A 25 -7.21 -1.81 17.32
C LEU A 25 -8.46 -1.07 17.80
N VAL A 26 -8.31 0.11 18.41
CA VAL A 26 -9.42 0.93 18.90
C VAL A 26 -10.33 1.36 17.74
N PHE A 27 -9.76 1.88 16.64
CA PHE A 27 -10.55 2.28 15.48
C PHE A 27 -11.23 1.09 14.82
N SER A 28 -10.58 -0.06 14.74
CA SER A 28 -11.16 -1.27 14.14
C SER A 28 -12.29 -1.85 14.98
N ILE A 29 -12.20 -1.80 16.33
CA ILE A 29 -13.32 -2.18 17.22
C ILE A 29 -14.47 -1.17 17.10
N MET A 30 -14.18 0.12 17.08
CA MET A 30 -15.19 1.17 16.92
C MET A 30 -15.89 1.05 15.56
N GLY A 31 -15.15 0.88 14.46
CA GLY A 31 -15.71 0.67 13.13
C GLY A 31 -16.65 -0.55 13.09
N TYR A 32 -16.21 -1.69 13.65
CA TYR A 32 -17.04 -2.88 13.77
C TYR A 32 -18.34 -2.66 14.56
N GLY A 33 -18.30 -1.82 15.60
CA GLY A 33 -19.44 -1.57 16.48
C GLY A 33 -20.47 -0.56 15.95
N PHE A 34 -20.03 0.42 15.16
CA PHE A 34 -20.88 1.53 14.70
C PHE A 34 -21.39 1.36 13.26
N GLU A 35 -20.66 0.67 12.38
CA GLU A 35 -21.08 0.38 11.01
C GLU A 35 -21.05 -1.13 10.77
N PRO A 36 -22.19 -1.79 10.50
CA PRO A 36 -22.14 -3.17 10.01
C PRO A 36 -21.36 -3.18 8.68
N PRO A 37 -20.48 -4.16 8.46
CA PRO A 37 -19.63 -4.20 7.27
C PRO A 37 -20.50 -4.28 6.03
N VAL A 38 -20.67 -3.14 5.35
CA VAL A 38 -21.20 -3.12 4.00
C VAL A 38 -20.08 -3.67 3.14
N ALA A 39 -20.10 -4.98 2.90
CA ALA A 39 -19.30 -5.57 1.85
C ALA A 39 -19.61 -4.77 0.58
N LEU A 40 -18.59 -4.12 -0.01
CA LEU A 40 -18.72 -3.53 -1.33
C LEU A 40 -19.05 -4.70 -2.28
N GLN A 41 -20.33 -4.91 -2.57
CA GLN A 41 -20.88 -6.05 -3.33
C GLN A 41 -20.58 -5.97 -4.83
N SER A 42 -19.43 -5.42 -5.18
CA SER A 42 -19.00 -5.22 -6.54
C SER A 42 -17.95 -6.25 -6.88
N ASP A 43 -18.30 -7.16 -7.79
CA ASP A 43 -17.42 -8.24 -8.24
C ASP A 43 -16.38 -7.69 -9.22
N TYR A 44 -15.19 -7.43 -8.70
CA TYR A 44 -14.04 -6.90 -9.43
C TYR A 44 -13.00 -7.98 -9.78
N GLY A 45 -13.37 -9.25 -9.64
CA GLY A 45 -12.51 -10.36 -10.01
C GLY A 45 -12.44 -10.58 -11.52
N ILE A 46 -11.26 -10.93 -12.03
CA ILE A 46 -11.09 -11.27 -13.45
C ILE A 46 -11.59 -12.69 -13.73
N CYS A 47 -11.27 -13.64 -12.84
CA CYS A 47 -11.62 -15.07 -13.02
C CYS A 47 -12.31 -15.68 -11.82
N PHE A 48 -11.90 -15.29 -10.60
CA PHE A 48 -12.49 -15.76 -9.35
C PHE A 48 -13.31 -14.64 -8.72
N PRO A 49 -14.29 -14.96 -7.85
CA PRO A 49 -15.00 -13.94 -7.11
C PRO A 49 -14.03 -13.07 -6.32
N SER A 50 -14.27 -11.75 -6.36
CA SER A 50 -13.47 -10.78 -5.61
C SER A 50 -13.35 -11.15 -4.12
N ILE A 51 -12.23 -10.77 -3.51
CA ILE A 51 -11.95 -11.07 -2.09
C ILE A 51 -13.02 -10.43 -1.20
N ASN A 52 -13.56 -9.28 -1.62
CA ASN A 52 -14.67 -8.60 -0.96
C ASN A 52 -15.97 -9.44 -0.92
N GLY A 53 -16.16 -10.35 -1.87
CA GLY A 53 -17.33 -11.22 -1.98
C GLY A 53 -17.23 -12.53 -1.21
N TRP A 54 -16.11 -12.79 -0.51
CA TRP A 54 -15.92 -14.05 0.21
C TRP A 54 -16.81 -14.11 1.45
N GLN A 55 -17.76 -15.04 1.45
CA GLN A 55 -18.69 -15.22 2.56
C GLN A 55 -17.95 -15.81 3.77
N MET A 56 -17.61 -14.94 4.73
CA MET A 56 -16.99 -15.30 6.00
C MET A 56 -17.83 -14.83 7.18
N PRO A 57 -17.77 -15.51 8.34
CA PRO A 57 -18.33 -14.96 9.57
C PRO A 57 -17.73 -13.58 9.87
N VAL A 58 -18.58 -12.63 10.26
CA VAL A 58 -18.23 -11.21 10.44
C VAL A 58 -16.99 -11.04 11.35
N PHE A 59 -16.96 -11.76 12.47
CA PHE A 59 -15.82 -11.74 13.39
C PHE A 59 -14.52 -12.26 12.78
N LEU A 60 -14.60 -13.35 11.99
CA LEU A 60 -13.42 -13.92 11.33
C LEU A 60 -12.87 -12.96 10.27
N SER A 61 -13.76 -12.34 9.50
CA SER A 61 -13.41 -11.33 8.49
C SER A 61 -12.71 -10.12 9.12
N TRP A 62 -13.29 -9.56 10.19
CA TRP A 62 -12.68 -8.48 10.95
C TRP A 62 -11.28 -8.84 11.49
N MET A 63 -11.17 -10.01 12.14
CA MET A 63 -9.90 -10.47 12.72
C MET A 63 -8.83 -10.69 11.65
N LEU A 64 -9.18 -11.33 10.53
CA LEU A 64 -8.27 -11.54 9.41
C LEU A 64 -7.78 -10.21 8.81
N ASN A 65 -8.66 -9.22 8.71
CA ASN A 65 -8.29 -7.89 8.22
C ASN A 65 -7.28 -7.20 9.15
N PHE A 66 -7.59 -7.14 10.45
CA PHE A 66 -6.69 -6.56 11.44
C PHE A 66 -5.31 -7.23 11.42
N LEU A 67 -5.29 -8.57 11.40
CA LEU A 67 -4.04 -9.33 11.33
C LEU A 67 -3.28 -9.05 10.03
N THR A 68 -3.97 -8.99 8.89
CA THR A 68 -3.35 -8.73 7.59
C THR A 68 -2.70 -7.34 7.55
N LEU A 69 -3.39 -6.30 8.02
CA LEU A 69 -2.84 -4.95 8.14
C LEU A 69 -1.66 -4.89 9.11
N GLY A 70 -1.75 -5.59 10.24
CA GLY A 70 -0.65 -5.77 11.17
C GLY A 70 0.57 -6.41 10.50
N ILE A 71 0.38 -7.52 9.79
CA ILE A 71 1.42 -8.22 9.02
C ILE A 71 2.03 -7.30 7.95
N CYS A 72 1.23 -6.53 7.21
CA CYS A 72 1.74 -5.54 6.24
C CYS A 72 2.70 -4.55 6.91
N SER A 73 2.35 -4.05 8.10
CA SER A 73 3.22 -3.12 8.84
C SER A 73 4.54 -3.79 9.28
N VAL A 74 4.48 -5.04 9.72
CA VAL A 74 5.67 -5.82 10.13
C VAL A 74 6.57 -6.12 8.92
N ILE A 75 5.99 -6.52 7.79
CA ILE A 75 6.73 -6.73 6.53
C ILE A 75 7.41 -5.43 6.11
N ALA A 76 6.72 -4.30 6.19
CA ALA A 76 7.31 -3.00 5.84
C ALA A 76 8.48 -2.62 6.77
N LEU A 77 8.37 -2.88 8.07
CA LEU A 77 9.48 -2.73 9.03
C LEU A 77 10.65 -3.66 8.70
N TRP A 78 10.36 -4.92 8.40
CA TRP A 78 11.36 -5.90 8.00
C TRP A 78 12.08 -5.48 6.71
N LEU A 79 11.34 -5.00 5.70
CA LEU A 79 11.89 -4.46 4.46
C LEU A 79 12.89 -3.33 4.73
N ASN A 80 12.55 -2.39 5.62
CA ASN A 80 13.47 -1.31 5.96
C ASN A 80 14.70 -1.84 6.70
N SER A 81 14.56 -2.85 7.55
CA SER A 81 15.69 -3.46 8.27
C SER A 81 16.68 -4.18 7.33
N VAL A 82 16.17 -4.82 6.28
CA VAL A 82 16.98 -5.60 5.33
C VAL A 82 17.57 -4.71 4.23
N PHE A 83 16.74 -3.88 3.59
CA PHE A 83 17.13 -3.10 2.41
C PHE A 83 17.59 -1.68 2.72
N ARG A 84 17.38 -1.20 3.95
CA ARG A 84 17.80 0.12 4.45
C ARG A 84 17.52 1.24 3.45
N PHE A 85 16.29 1.30 2.95
CA PHE A 85 15.88 2.40 2.08
C PHE A 85 15.73 3.70 2.89
N ILE A 86 15.33 3.64 4.15
CA ILE A 86 15.40 4.76 5.09
C ILE A 86 16.69 4.64 5.92
N HIS A 87 17.49 5.72 5.98
CA HIS A 87 18.81 5.71 6.61
C HIS A 87 18.77 5.39 8.11
N ASP A 88 17.75 5.89 8.82
CA ASP A 88 17.55 5.64 10.25
C ASP A 88 16.53 4.51 10.46
N HIS A 89 16.70 3.71 11.52
CA HIS A 89 15.78 2.66 11.94
C HIS A 89 14.50 3.22 12.58
N THR A 90 13.78 4.07 11.84
CA THR A 90 12.53 4.67 12.31
C THR A 90 11.36 3.72 12.06
N MET A 91 10.45 3.61 13.03
CA MET A 91 9.17 2.89 12.87
C MET A 91 8.03 3.83 12.44
N LEU A 92 8.38 5.07 12.10
CA LEU A 92 7.44 6.15 11.82
C LEU A 92 6.54 5.84 10.61
N PHE A 93 7.08 5.29 9.51
CA PHE A 93 6.28 4.98 8.33
C PHE A 93 5.21 3.93 8.61
N ALA A 94 5.57 2.88 9.35
CA ALA A 94 4.65 1.82 9.74
C ALA A 94 3.58 2.35 10.70
N SER A 95 3.95 3.27 11.58
CA SER A 95 3.02 3.94 12.50
C SER A 95 2.00 4.80 11.76
N ILE A 96 2.45 5.63 10.81
CA ILE A 96 1.56 6.46 9.97
C ILE A 96 0.63 5.57 9.16
N PHE A 97 1.15 4.50 8.55
CA PHE A 97 0.34 3.54 7.80
C PHE A 97 -0.81 2.98 8.65
N LEU A 98 -0.50 2.43 9.84
CA LEU A 98 -1.52 1.85 10.73
C LEU A 98 -2.55 2.88 11.16
N VAL A 99 -2.12 4.11 11.48
CA VAL A 99 -3.03 5.19 11.91
C VAL A 99 -3.93 5.66 10.77
N LEU A 100 -3.38 5.89 9.56
CA LEU A 100 -4.16 6.33 8.41
C LEU A 100 -5.14 5.25 7.94
N THR A 101 -4.70 3.99 7.87
CA THR A 101 -5.61 2.89 7.53
C THR A 101 -6.66 2.68 8.62
N GLY A 102 -6.26 2.76 9.89
CA GLY A 102 -7.16 2.62 11.02
C GLY A 102 -8.27 3.68 11.06
N ALA A 103 -7.94 4.92 10.71
CA ALA A 103 -8.86 6.04 10.73
C ALA A 103 -9.90 6.03 9.60
N ASN A 104 -9.91 5.03 8.73
CA ASN A 104 -10.93 4.87 7.70
C ASN A 104 -11.71 3.57 7.99
N PRO A 105 -12.94 3.65 8.54
CA PRO A 105 -13.74 2.48 8.91
C PRO A 105 -13.86 1.45 7.80
N TRP A 106 -14.08 1.91 6.56
CA TRP A 106 -14.14 1.13 5.32
C TRP A 106 -12.97 0.18 5.08
N LEU A 107 -11.78 0.49 5.62
CA LEU A 107 -10.58 -0.34 5.49
C LEU A 107 -10.39 -1.29 6.68
N THR A 108 -11.16 -1.12 7.76
CA THR A 108 -10.99 -1.85 9.03
C THR A 108 -12.15 -2.78 9.39
N CYS A 109 -13.36 -2.54 8.87
CA CYS A 109 -14.57 -3.27 9.27
C CYS A 109 -14.61 -4.74 8.81
N GLY A 110 -13.90 -5.12 7.74
CA GLY A 110 -13.89 -6.49 7.24
C GLY A 110 -12.70 -6.80 6.34
N PHE A 111 -12.41 -8.09 6.16
CA PHE A 111 -11.38 -8.56 5.24
C PHE A 111 -11.86 -8.37 3.81
N GLY A 112 -10.99 -7.77 3.00
CA GLY A 112 -11.28 -7.49 1.60
C GLY A 112 -10.03 -7.28 0.78
N SER A 113 -10.26 -6.98 -0.50
CA SER A 113 -9.24 -6.69 -1.49
C SER A 113 -8.20 -5.65 -1.04
N PRO A 114 -8.51 -4.56 -0.29
CA PRO A 114 -7.50 -3.57 0.11
C PRO A 114 -6.33 -4.12 0.94
N ALA A 115 -6.63 -4.96 1.94
CA ALA A 115 -5.61 -5.52 2.83
C ALA A 115 -4.76 -6.57 2.11
N ALA A 116 -5.42 -7.47 1.36
CA ALA A 116 -4.76 -8.49 0.55
C ALA A 116 -3.87 -7.88 -0.55
N PHE A 117 -4.38 -6.84 -1.23
CA PHE A 117 -3.65 -6.08 -2.24
C PHE A 117 -2.36 -5.49 -1.69
N THR A 118 -2.45 -4.81 -0.55
CA THR A 118 -1.29 -4.20 0.10
C THR A 118 -0.25 -5.24 0.49
N LEU A 119 -0.69 -6.38 1.05
CA LEU A 119 0.18 -7.48 1.45
C LEU A 119 0.94 -8.06 0.26
N VAL A 120 0.23 -8.42 -0.81
CA VAL A 120 0.83 -9.02 -2.00
C VAL A 120 1.76 -8.05 -2.71
N MET A 121 1.42 -6.75 -2.76
CA MET A 121 2.30 -5.71 -3.32
C MET A 121 3.59 -5.55 -2.51
N LEU A 122 3.51 -5.65 -1.19
CA LEU A 122 4.70 -5.65 -0.32
C LEU A 122 5.57 -6.89 -0.53
N ILE A 123 4.97 -8.07 -0.64
CA ILE A 123 5.71 -9.31 -0.93
C ILE A 123 6.41 -9.21 -2.30
N GLY A 124 5.72 -8.74 -3.34
CA GLY A 124 6.32 -8.54 -4.65
C GLY A 124 7.47 -7.52 -4.61
N THR A 125 7.30 -6.42 -3.89
CA THR A 125 8.36 -5.42 -3.67
C THR A 125 9.56 -6.02 -2.95
N ALA A 126 9.33 -6.85 -1.91
CA ALA A 126 10.38 -7.56 -1.20
C ALA A 126 11.21 -8.45 -2.12
N ILE A 127 10.53 -9.23 -2.96
CA ILE A 127 11.19 -10.14 -3.91
C ILE A 127 12.02 -9.33 -4.91
N LEU A 128 11.50 -8.22 -5.43
CA LEU A 128 12.24 -7.34 -6.35
C LEU A 128 13.48 -6.75 -5.68
N PHE A 129 13.34 -6.25 -4.45
CA PHE A 129 14.45 -5.63 -3.72
C PHE A 129 15.54 -6.64 -3.38
N ALA A 130 15.16 -7.88 -3.04
CA ALA A 130 16.08 -8.99 -2.76
C ALA A 130 16.99 -9.33 -3.94
N HIS A 131 16.54 -9.05 -5.17
CA HIS A 131 17.27 -9.39 -6.39
C HIS A 131 18.00 -8.19 -7.02
N HIS A 132 18.11 -7.06 -6.31
CA HIS A 132 18.84 -5.88 -6.77
C HIS A 132 20.29 -6.22 -7.13
N GLY A 133 20.70 -5.91 -8.37
CA GLY A 133 22.06 -6.17 -8.86
C GLY A 133 22.47 -7.65 -8.93
N SER A 134 21.55 -8.60 -8.73
CA SER A 134 21.87 -10.04 -8.72
C SER A 134 21.95 -10.63 -10.13
N ARG A 135 22.86 -11.60 -10.33
CA ARG A 135 22.99 -12.33 -11.61
C ARG A 135 21.77 -13.19 -11.94
N ASN A 136 20.98 -13.56 -10.92
CA ASN A 136 19.77 -14.38 -11.02
C ASN A 136 18.47 -13.55 -10.91
N ALA A 137 18.50 -12.27 -11.29
CA ALA A 137 17.33 -11.41 -11.24
C ALA A 137 16.10 -11.95 -12.00
N SER A 138 16.30 -12.79 -13.03
CA SER A 138 15.21 -13.44 -13.76
C SER A 138 14.28 -14.26 -12.86
N THR A 139 14.81 -14.99 -11.87
CA THR A 139 14.00 -15.82 -10.97
C THR A 139 13.16 -14.95 -10.04
N GLY A 140 13.76 -13.89 -9.49
CA GLY A 140 13.03 -12.92 -8.66
C GLY A 140 11.94 -12.20 -9.42
N LEU A 141 12.21 -11.78 -10.67
CA LEU A 141 11.20 -11.17 -11.54
C LEU A 141 10.06 -12.14 -11.84
N PHE A 142 10.37 -13.37 -12.27
CA PHE A 142 9.34 -14.39 -12.49
C PHE A 142 8.42 -14.54 -11.27
N LEU A 143 8.99 -14.72 -10.07
CA LEU A 143 8.23 -14.93 -8.85
C LEU A 143 7.38 -13.70 -8.45
N ALA A 144 7.93 -12.50 -8.56
CA ALA A 144 7.22 -11.26 -8.24
C ALA A 144 6.01 -11.08 -9.17
N PHE A 145 6.21 -11.22 -10.48
CA PHE A 145 5.13 -11.06 -11.46
C PHE A 145 4.12 -12.21 -11.42
N SER A 146 4.53 -13.43 -11.08
CA SER A 146 3.57 -14.51 -10.78
C SER A 146 2.72 -14.20 -9.56
N THR A 147 3.27 -13.60 -8.51
CA THR A 147 2.50 -13.20 -7.34
C THR A 147 1.45 -12.14 -7.70
N PHE A 148 1.81 -11.14 -8.52
CA PHE A 148 0.86 -10.14 -9.02
C PHE A 148 -0.19 -10.75 -9.94
N ALA A 149 0.19 -11.69 -10.80
CA ALA A 149 -0.73 -12.37 -11.69
C ALA A 149 -1.73 -13.24 -10.91
N ILE A 150 -1.30 -13.98 -9.89
CA ILE A 150 -2.22 -14.72 -8.99
C ILE A 150 -3.21 -13.75 -8.33
N GLY A 151 -2.73 -12.62 -7.81
CA GLY A 151 -3.61 -11.59 -7.25
C GLY A 151 -4.63 -11.07 -8.26
N SER A 152 -4.20 -10.89 -9.52
CA SER A 152 -5.08 -10.37 -10.58
C SER A 152 -6.26 -11.26 -10.93
N MET A 153 -6.16 -12.57 -10.65
CA MET A 153 -7.27 -13.49 -10.88
C MET A 153 -8.45 -13.21 -9.94
N PHE A 154 -8.15 -12.70 -8.74
CA PHE A 154 -9.15 -12.34 -7.73
C PHE A 154 -9.58 -10.88 -7.82
N GLU A 155 -8.74 -9.98 -8.31
CA GLU A 155 -9.04 -8.55 -8.36
C GLU A 155 -8.25 -7.84 -9.48
N TYR A 156 -8.90 -7.11 -10.38
CA TYR A 156 -8.18 -6.48 -11.50
C TYR A 156 -7.18 -5.39 -11.08
N ALA A 157 -7.31 -4.83 -9.87
CA ALA A 157 -6.37 -3.84 -9.32
C ALA A 157 -4.91 -4.31 -9.36
N PHE A 158 -4.67 -5.62 -9.16
CA PHE A 158 -3.33 -6.20 -9.28
C PHE A 158 -2.80 -6.13 -10.72
N ALA A 159 -3.66 -6.37 -11.71
CA ALA A 159 -3.28 -6.31 -13.12
C ALA A 159 -2.85 -4.89 -13.51
N LEU A 160 -3.53 -3.86 -12.99
CA LEU A 160 -3.16 -2.47 -13.24
C LEU A 160 -1.78 -2.12 -12.67
N MET A 161 -1.36 -2.74 -11.57
CA MET A 161 -0.02 -2.54 -11.01
C MET A 161 1.10 -3.23 -11.81
N ILE A 162 0.81 -4.27 -12.60
CA ILE A 162 1.82 -4.99 -13.39
C ILE A 162 2.68 -4.04 -14.26
N PRO A 163 2.12 -3.19 -15.15
CA PRO A 163 2.94 -2.29 -15.96
C PRO A 163 3.79 -1.33 -15.12
N ILE A 164 3.26 -0.87 -13.99
CA ILE A 164 4.01 0.00 -13.06
C ILE A 164 5.19 -0.76 -12.46
N TYR A 165 5.01 -2.02 -12.07
CA TYR A 165 6.10 -2.84 -11.55
C TYR A 165 7.10 -3.27 -12.63
N ILE A 166 6.70 -3.34 -13.90
CA ILE A 166 7.66 -3.50 -15.02
C ILE A 166 8.57 -2.27 -15.06
N ILE A 167 8.01 -1.05 -15.01
CA ILE A 167 8.81 0.18 -14.95
C ILE A 167 9.64 0.23 -13.66
N ALA A 168 9.07 -0.18 -12.52
CA ALA A 168 9.78 -0.25 -11.25
C ALA A 168 11.01 -1.17 -11.33
N SER A 169 10.88 -2.31 -12.01
CA SER A 169 11.98 -3.26 -12.18
C SER A 169 13.17 -2.68 -12.94
N MET A 170 12.94 -1.70 -13.84
CA MET A 170 14.00 -0.99 -14.56
C MET A 170 14.92 -0.18 -13.65
N TYR A 171 14.45 0.24 -12.47
CA TYR A 171 15.27 0.95 -11.50
C TYR A 171 16.22 0.03 -10.71
N ILE A 172 15.93 -1.28 -10.65
CA ILE A 172 16.67 -2.25 -9.83
C ILE A 172 17.51 -3.21 -10.67
N VAL A 173 17.03 -3.55 -11.86
CA VAL A 173 17.61 -4.57 -12.72
C VAL A 173 17.80 -4.01 -14.13
N GLU A 174 18.93 -4.34 -14.75
CA GLU A 174 19.10 -4.19 -16.20
C GLU A 174 18.17 -5.17 -16.93
N LEU A 175 17.08 -4.66 -17.52
CA LEU A 175 16.16 -5.49 -18.29
C LEU A 175 16.84 -5.93 -19.59
N ARG A 176 17.20 -7.22 -19.66
CA ARG A 176 17.58 -7.91 -20.90
C ARG A 176 16.45 -8.84 -21.33
N ILE A 177 16.59 -9.42 -22.53
CA ILE A 177 15.60 -10.34 -23.09
C ILE A 177 15.25 -11.47 -22.11
N LYS A 178 16.24 -12.02 -21.38
CA LYS A 178 16.02 -13.06 -20.37
C LYS A 178 15.14 -12.61 -19.20
N GLN A 179 15.25 -11.36 -18.77
CA GLN A 179 14.42 -10.79 -17.70
C GLN A 179 13.01 -10.52 -18.23
N LEU A 180 12.88 -9.99 -19.45
CA LEU A 180 11.59 -9.77 -20.10
C LEU A 180 10.83 -11.10 -20.28
N THR A 181 11.49 -12.17 -20.73
CA THR A 181 10.84 -13.48 -20.83
C THR A 181 10.42 -14.02 -19.48
N ALA A 182 11.21 -13.81 -18.42
CA ALA A 182 10.83 -14.19 -17.06
C ALA A 182 9.60 -13.42 -16.55
N ILE A 183 9.47 -12.13 -16.86
CA ILE A 183 8.29 -11.32 -16.54
C ILE A 183 7.06 -11.86 -17.27
N ILE A 184 7.17 -12.06 -18.59
CA ILE A 184 6.07 -12.57 -19.43
C ILE A 184 5.61 -13.96 -18.94
N LEU A 185 6.56 -14.87 -18.71
CA LEU A 185 6.26 -16.19 -18.15
C LEU A 185 5.65 -16.07 -16.76
N GLY A 186 6.15 -15.15 -15.93
CA GLY A 186 5.62 -14.90 -14.59
C GLY A 186 4.14 -14.51 -14.64
N ILE A 187 3.75 -13.66 -15.59
CA ILE A 187 2.37 -13.22 -15.78
C ILE A 187 1.49 -14.35 -16.33
N ILE A 188 1.95 -15.08 -17.35
CA ILE A 188 1.14 -16.09 -18.05
C ILE A 188 0.98 -17.37 -17.22
N SER A 189 2.00 -17.77 -16.47
CA SER A 189 2.02 -19.09 -15.81
C SER A 189 0.84 -19.34 -14.87
N PRO A 190 0.44 -18.41 -13.98
CA PRO A 190 -0.72 -18.62 -13.11
C PRO A 190 -2.03 -18.85 -13.87
N TYR A 191 -2.29 -18.07 -14.92
CA TYR A 191 -3.46 -18.22 -15.78
C TYR A 191 -3.44 -19.56 -16.53
N TRP A 192 -2.28 -19.94 -17.10
CA TRP A 192 -2.12 -21.21 -17.80
C TRP A 192 -2.32 -22.41 -16.88
N ILE A 193 -1.78 -22.36 -15.67
CA ILE A 193 -1.94 -23.41 -14.65
C ILE A 193 -3.42 -23.54 -14.29
N ALA A 194 -4.11 -22.43 -14.02
CA ALA A 194 -5.50 -22.48 -13.64
C ALA A 194 -6.43 -23.01 -14.75
N LEU A 195 -6.19 -22.62 -16.01
CA LEU A 195 -6.88 -23.18 -17.17
C LEU A 195 -6.56 -24.68 -17.34
N GLY A 196 -5.29 -25.07 -17.20
CA GLY A 196 -4.83 -26.45 -17.36
C GLY A 196 -5.37 -27.41 -16.31
N PHE A 197 -5.62 -26.94 -15.09
CA PHE A 197 -6.29 -27.71 -14.03
C PHE A 197 -7.82 -27.67 -14.13
N GLY A 198 -8.39 -26.92 -15.08
CA GLY A 198 -9.84 -26.75 -15.21
C GLY A 198 -10.46 -25.96 -14.06
N LEU A 199 -9.69 -25.09 -13.39
CA LEU A 199 -10.21 -24.22 -12.32
C LEU A 199 -11.00 -23.02 -12.88
N ILE A 200 -10.75 -22.67 -14.14
CA ILE A 200 -11.32 -21.51 -14.83
C ILE A 200 -11.63 -21.96 -16.26
N GLU A 201 -12.80 -21.57 -16.77
CA GLU A 201 -13.12 -21.68 -18.20
C GLU A 201 -12.81 -20.35 -18.91
N PRO A 202 -12.47 -20.35 -20.21
CA PRO A 202 -12.23 -19.10 -20.96
C PRO A 202 -13.40 -18.11 -20.92
N SER A 203 -14.63 -18.59 -20.67
CA SER A 203 -15.83 -17.77 -20.48
C SER A 203 -15.89 -17.02 -19.15
N ASP A 204 -15.13 -17.45 -18.15
CA ASP A 204 -15.12 -16.83 -16.82
C ASP A 204 -14.27 -15.55 -16.78
N ILE A 205 -13.48 -15.29 -17.83
CA ILE A 205 -12.61 -14.12 -17.93
C ILE A 205 -13.45 -12.88 -18.23
N ARG A 206 -13.57 -12.00 -17.24
CA ARG A 206 -14.29 -10.72 -17.37
C ARG A 206 -13.32 -9.56 -17.55
N MET A 207 -13.70 -8.61 -18.42
CA MET A 207 -12.95 -7.35 -18.53
C MET A 207 -13.35 -6.40 -17.39
N PRO A 208 -12.39 -5.64 -16.83
CA PRO A 208 -12.68 -4.71 -15.74
C PRO A 208 -13.40 -3.46 -16.25
N ASP A 209 -14.44 -3.04 -15.51
CA ASP A 209 -15.15 -1.79 -15.75
C ASP A 209 -14.47 -0.63 -15.01
N LEU A 210 -13.57 0.06 -15.74
CA LEU A 210 -12.90 1.26 -15.23
C LEU A 210 -13.86 2.46 -15.28
N ASN A 211 -14.34 2.89 -14.11
CA ASN A 211 -15.16 4.10 -13.98
C ASN A 211 -14.37 5.21 -13.30
N SER A 212 -14.31 6.37 -13.96
CA SER A 212 -13.62 7.54 -13.41
C SER A 212 -14.53 8.36 -12.51
N ILE A 213 -13.94 9.06 -11.54
CA ILE A 213 -14.61 9.99 -10.63
C ILE A 213 -15.38 11.12 -11.34
N PHE A 214 -15.02 11.42 -12.59
CA PHE A 214 -15.64 12.49 -13.38
C PHE A 214 -17.01 12.10 -13.98
N PHE A 215 -17.43 10.84 -13.86
CA PHE A 215 -18.76 10.39 -14.27
C PHE A 215 -19.75 10.52 -13.10
N ALA A 216 -20.87 11.22 -13.34
CA ALA A 216 -21.85 11.60 -12.33
C ALA A 216 -22.51 10.38 -11.67
N GLY A 217 -22.45 10.29 -10.33
CA GLY A 217 -23.21 9.31 -9.53
C GLY A 217 -22.44 8.55 -8.43
N PHE A 218 -21.10 8.65 -8.40
CA PHE A 218 -20.28 7.95 -7.39
C PHE A 218 -19.91 8.80 -6.17
N ILE A 219 -19.88 10.14 -6.30
CA ILE A 219 -19.51 11.05 -5.22
C ILE A 219 -20.52 10.96 -4.05
N ASP A 220 -21.78 10.67 -4.34
CA ASP A 220 -22.84 10.60 -3.32
C ASP A 220 -22.75 9.35 -2.41
N ARG A 221 -21.89 8.38 -2.73
CA ARG A 221 -21.78 7.10 -2.00
C ARG A 221 -20.63 7.03 -1.00
N ILE A 222 -19.74 8.02 -0.98
CA ILE A 222 -18.56 8.03 -0.11
C ILE A 222 -18.71 9.18 0.89
N PRO A 223 -18.55 8.94 2.20
CA PRO A 223 -18.63 10.00 3.18
C PRO A 223 -17.53 11.03 2.93
N LEU A 224 -17.92 12.31 2.99
CA LEU A 224 -17.04 13.45 2.72
C LEU A 224 -15.78 13.46 3.60
N SER A 225 -15.86 12.90 4.81
CA SER A 225 -14.73 12.70 5.73
C SER A 225 -13.64 11.81 5.14
N THR A 226 -14.00 10.70 4.49
CA THR A 226 -13.07 9.81 3.79
C THR A 226 -12.47 10.50 2.57
N MET A 227 -13.24 11.27 1.80
CA MET A 227 -12.69 12.02 0.67
C MET A 227 -11.65 13.07 1.12
N LEU A 228 -11.94 13.77 2.23
CA LEU A 228 -11.01 14.73 2.82
C LEU A 228 -9.75 14.05 3.37
N SER A 229 -9.87 12.88 4.01
CA SER A 229 -8.70 12.14 4.53
C SER A 229 -7.75 11.72 3.41
N VAL A 230 -8.30 11.23 2.30
CA VAL A 230 -7.54 10.83 1.10
C VAL A 230 -6.94 12.05 0.39
N ALA A 231 -7.69 13.15 0.28
CA ALA A 231 -7.19 14.41 -0.28
C ALA A 231 -6.02 14.98 0.54
N LEU A 232 -6.11 14.96 1.87
CA LEU A 232 -5.04 15.40 2.76
C LEU A 232 -3.82 14.47 2.67
N ALA A 233 -4.03 13.15 2.71
CA ALA A 233 -2.96 12.18 2.57
C ALA A 233 -2.24 12.32 1.22
N SER A 234 -2.98 12.55 0.14
CA SER A 234 -2.40 12.72 -1.19
C SER A 234 -1.61 14.01 -1.34
N LEU A 235 -2.13 15.13 -0.83
CA LEU A 235 -1.40 16.41 -0.80
C LEU A 235 -0.10 16.30 0.00
N LEU A 236 -0.15 15.69 1.18
CA LEU A 236 1.04 15.43 2.00
C LEU A 236 2.04 14.53 1.25
N THR A 237 1.56 13.43 0.68
CA THR A 237 2.43 12.49 -0.07
C THR A 237 3.13 13.18 -1.22
N LEU A 238 2.41 13.99 -2.00
CA LEU A 238 2.96 14.69 -3.17
C LEU A 238 4.00 15.75 -2.74
N MET A 239 3.70 16.54 -1.71
CA MET A 239 4.66 17.52 -1.17
C MET A 239 5.94 16.85 -0.66
N MET A 240 5.80 15.78 0.13
CA MET A 240 6.94 15.06 0.68
C MET A 240 7.73 14.33 -0.41
N ALA A 241 7.06 13.67 -1.36
CA ALA A 241 7.67 12.98 -2.48
C ALA A 241 8.50 13.92 -3.36
N LEU A 242 8.00 15.12 -3.67
CA LEU A 242 8.74 16.12 -4.43
C LEU A 242 10.00 16.57 -3.70
N ASN A 243 9.91 16.88 -2.41
CA ASN A 243 11.07 17.28 -1.63
C ASN A 243 12.10 16.14 -1.50
N ASN A 244 11.61 14.92 -1.26
CA ASN A 244 12.46 13.74 -1.14
C ASN A 244 13.13 13.40 -2.46
N ALA A 245 12.43 13.49 -3.59
CA ALA A 245 13.02 13.27 -4.91
C ALA A 245 14.25 14.15 -5.10
N LEU A 246 14.13 15.47 -4.87
CA LEU A 246 15.23 16.43 -5.01
C LEU A 246 16.42 16.12 -4.10
N LYS A 247 16.18 15.77 -2.83
CA LYS A 247 17.26 15.55 -1.85
C LYS A 247 17.90 14.17 -1.92
N VAL A 248 17.14 13.14 -2.30
CA VAL A 248 17.62 11.76 -2.41
C VAL A 248 18.48 11.54 -3.67
N PHE A 249 18.46 12.46 -4.65
CA PHE A 249 19.36 12.39 -5.82
C PHE A 249 20.84 12.27 -5.45
N ALA A 250 21.26 12.94 -4.37
CA ALA A 250 22.64 12.92 -3.88
C ALA A 250 23.00 11.66 -3.05
N SER A 251 22.06 10.73 -2.86
CA SER A 251 22.28 9.49 -2.12
C SER A 251 22.88 8.37 -2.99
N ASN A 252 23.29 7.28 -2.36
CA ASN A 252 23.77 6.08 -3.03
C ASN A 252 22.79 5.58 -4.08
N SER A 253 23.31 5.02 -5.18
CA SER A 253 22.51 4.54 -6.32
C SER A 253 21.40 3.56 -5.93
N GLN A 254 21.68 2.66 -4.99
CA GLN A 254 20.73 1.68 -4.48
C GLN A 254 19.57 2.33 -3.71
N THR A 255 19.88 3.20 -2.74
CA THR A 255 18.86 3.93 -1.96
C THR A 255 18.01 4.83 -2.86
N ARG A 256 18.64 5.46 -3.85
CA ARG A 256 17.94 6.25 -4.87
C ARG A 256 16.99 5.38 -5.70
N ALA A 257 17.40 4.19 -6.13
CA ALA A 257 16.55 3.27 -6.88
C ALA A 257 15.32 2.83 -6.08
N TYR A 258 15.49 2.45 -4.81
CA TYR A 258 14.36 2.08 -3.94
C TYR A 258 13.38 3.24 -3.73
N ASN A 259 13.89 4.45 -3.46
CA ASN A 259 13.04 5.63 -3.33
C ASN A 259 12.30 5.97 -4.63
N SER A 260 12.95 5.83 -5.79
CA SER A 260 12.28 6.02 -7.09
C SER A 260 11.14 5.04 -7.32
N ILE A 261 11.26 3.79 -6.85
CA ILE A 261 10.17 2.81 -6.93
C ILE A 261 9.01 3.20 -6.04
N PHE A 262 9.26 3.58 -4.78
CA PHE A 262 8.18 4.04 -3.90
C PHE A 262 7.49 5.29 -4.44
N ASN A 263 8.23 6.23 -5.03
CA ASN A 263 7.66 7.40 -5.71
C ASN A 263 6.81 7.00 -6.92
N LEU A 264 7.30 6.10 -7.77
CA LEU A 264 6.57 5.61 -8.93
C LEU A 264 5.26 4.94 -8.52
N VAL A 265 5.30 4.06 -7.52
CA VAL A 265 4.12 3.37 -6.98
C VAL A 265 3.14 4.37 -6.36
N ALA A 266 3.62 5.35 -5.59
CA ALA A 266 2.77 6.39 -5.01
C ALA A 266 2.03 7.21 -6.07
N VAL A 267 2.73 7.64 -7.12
CA VAL A 267 2.15 8.39 -8.25
C VAL A 267 1.15 7.53 -9.02
N ALA A 268 1.47 6.27 -9.27
CA ALA A 268 0.56 5.34 -9.95
C ALA A 268 -0.72 5.12 -9.14
N LEU A 269 -0.63 4.88 -7.83
CA LEU A 269 -1.79 4.71 -6.96
C LEU A 269 -2.64 5.97 -6.91
N PHE A 270 -2.01 7.17 -6.87
CA PHE A 270 -2.74 8.42 -6.98
C PHE A 270 -3.55 8.51 -8.27
N TRP A 271 -2.95 8.16 -9.41
CA TRP A 271 -3.65 8.14 -10.69
C TRP A 271 -4.78 7.09 -10.74
N TYR A 272 -4.54 5.88 -10.21
CA TYR A 272 -5.57 4.84 -10.18
C TYR A 272 -6.74 5.23 -9.28
N MET A 273 -6.51 5.88 -8.14
CA MET A 273 -7.61 6.40 -7.32
C MET A 273 -8.47 7.47 -8.03
N LEU A 274 -7.94 8.17 -9.05
CA LEU A 274 -8.70 9.17 -9.82
C LEU A 274 -9.47 8.54 -11.00
N PHE A 275 -8.84 7.61 -11.72
CA PHE A 275 -9.39 7.02 -12.94
C PHE A 275 -10.16 5.72 -12.72
N ASP A 276 -9.83 4.98 -11.68
CA ASP A 276 -10.47 3.74 -11.28
C ASP A 276 -11.17 3.93 -9.93
N PHE A 277 -12.17 4.82 -9.93
CA PHE A 277 -12.86 5.22 -8.72
C PHE A 277 -13.75 4.10 -8.17
N SER A 278 -14.21 3.17 -9.02
CA SER A 278 -14.93 1.96 -8.60
C SER A 278 -14.19 1.20 -7.50
N ASN A 279 -12.87 1.08 -7.64
CA ASN A 279 -12.04 0.24 -6.78
C ASN A 279 -11.01 1.06 -5.98
N PHE A 280 -11.30 2.34 -5.75
CA PHE A 280 -10.36 3.25 -5.10
C PHE A 280 -9.92 2.76 -3.71
N THR A 281 -10.83 2.10 -2.98
CA THR A 281 -10.58 1.58 -1.64
C THR A 281 -9.47 0.53 -1.61
N THR A 282 -9.31 -0.25 -2.68
CA THR A 282 -8.27 -1.29 -2.77
C THR A 282 -6.87 -0.68 -2.82
N TYR A 283 -6.71 0.49 -3.46
CA TYR A 283 -5.43 1.18 -3.56
C TYR A 283 -5.04 1.92 -2.28
N LEU A 284 -6.01 2.26 -1.41
CA LEU A 284 -5.81 3.17 -0.29
C LEU A 284 -4.78 2.71 0.74
N PRO A 285 -4.79 1.47 1.27
CA PRO A 285 -3.84 1.12 2.32
C PRO A 285 -2.40 1.12 1.80
N LEU A 286 -2.17 0.66 0.57
CA LEU A 286 -0.85 0.76 -0.05
C LEU A 286 -0.45 2.22 -0.27
N PHE A 287 -1.37 3.08 -0.66
CA PHE A 287 -1.11 4.51 -0.78
C PHE A 287 -0.72 5.14 0.57
N PHE A 288 -1.45 4.84 1.65
CA PHE A 288 -1.11 5.29 2.99
C PHE A 288 0.25 4.78 3.48
N LEU A 289 0.64 3.57 3.08
CA LEU A 289 1.98 3.07 3.33
C LEU A 289 3.04 3.91 2.59
N MET A 290 2.79 4.26 1.32
CA MET A 290 3.67 5.16 0.58
C MET A 290 3.72 6.55 1.23
N THR A 291 2.60 7.08 1.70
CA THR A 291 2.54 8.33 2.49
C THR A 291 3.44 8.24 3.72
N GLY A 292 3.38 7.13 4.46
CA GLY A 292 4.22 6.90 5.64
C GLY A 292 5.71 6.85 5.29
N ILE A 293 6.07 6.17 4.19
CA ILE A 293 7.45 6.08 3.69
C ILE A 293 7.98 7.47 3.31
N GLN A 294 7.24 8.24 2.51
CA GLN A 294 7.64 9.58 2.11
C GLN A 294 7.73 10.54 3.29
N THR A 295 6.80 10.45 4.24
CA THR A 295 6.86 11.26 5.47
C THR A 295 8.09 10.93 6.30
N SER A 296 8.45 9.65 6.42
CA SER A 296 9.65 9.22 7.16
C SER A 296 10.95 9.68 6.51
N HIS A 297 11.04 9.60 5.19
CA HIS A 297 12.17 10.14 4.44
C HIS A 297 12.32 11.65 4.66
N PHE A 298 11.20 12.38 4.62
CA PHE A 298 11.21 13.83 4.81
C PHE A 298 11.78 14.23 6.17
N PHE A 299 11.34 13.57 7.26
CA PHE A 299 11.82 13.86 8.61
C PHE A 299 13.27 13.43 8.88
N ASN A 300 13.73 12.37 8.21
CA ASN A 300 15.11 11.93 8.35
C ASN A 300 16.10 12.83 7.59
N ILE A 301 15.68 13.38 6.46
CA ILE A 301 16.52 14.25 5.62
C ILE A 301 16.44 15.71 6.07
N THR A 302 15.26 16.17 6.49
CA THR A 302 15.01 17.58 6.84
C THR A 302 14.90 17.72 8.35
N PRO A 303 15.91 18.30 9.04
CA PRO A 303 15.84 18.51 10.47
C PRO A 303 14.79 19.58 10.79
N ILE A 304 13.65 19.16 11.35
CA ILE A 304 12.56 20.06 11.75
C ILE A 304 12.58 20.21 13.26
N ARG A 305 12.72 21.46 13.73
CA ARG A 305 12.82 21.81 15.16
C ARG A 305 11.59 21.39 15.98
N HIS A 306 10.42 21.29 15.34
CA HIS A 306 9.13 20.95 15.96
C HIS A 306 8.44 19.78 15.26
N ALA A 307 9.18 18.73 14.89
CA ALA A 307 8.60 17.59 14.19
C ALA A 307 7.49 16.87 14.99
N SER A 308 7.60 16.83 16.32
CA SER A 308 6.56 16.26 17.19
C SER A 308 5.23 17.01 17.11
N LEU A 309 5.25 18.34 16.94
CA LEU A 309 4.03 19.13 16.74
C LEU A 309 3.37 18.81 15.40
N PHE A 310 4.15 18.61 14.34
CA PHE A 310 3.61 18.23 13.03
C PHE A 310 2.94 16.85 13.06
N ILE A 311 3.61 15.86 13.66
CA ILE A 311 3.07 14.50 13.81
C ILE A 311 1.84 14.53 14.72
N GLY A 312 1.88 15.30 15.82
CA GLY A 312 0.76 15.49 16.73
C GLY A 312 -0.44 16.14 16.04
N SER A 313 -0.24 17.18 15.24
CA SER A 313 -1.33 17.81 14.48
C SER A 313 -1.93 16.87 13.45
N ALA A 314 -1.11 16.07 12.76
CA ALA A 314 -1.61 15.08 11.82
C ALA A 314 -2.46 14.01 12.53
N LEU A 315 -2.03 13.54 13.71
CA LEU A 315 -2.80 12.61 14.53
C LEU A 315 -4.16 13.18 14.96
N VAL A 316 -4.19 14.43 15.43
CA VAL A 316 -5.44 15.10 15.82
C VAL A 316 -6.39 15.19 14.62
N ILE A 317 -5.89 15.63 13.46
CA ILE A 317 -6.68 15.73 12.24
C ILE A 317 -7.26 14.37 11.86
N VAL A 318 -6.43 13.33 11.89
CA VAL A 318 -6.86 11.96 11.55
C VAL A 318 -7.92 11.44 12.52
N ILE A 319 -7.76 11.66 13.83
CA ILE A 319 -8.78 11.30 14.84
C ILE A 319 -10.08 12.07 14.59
N THR A 320 -10.01 13.37 14.31
CA THR A 320 -11.22 14.18 14.03
C THR A 320 -11.94 13.69 12.78
N LEU A 321 -11.20 13.31 11.73
CA LEU A 321 -11.78 12.77 10.50
C LEU A 321 -12.43 11.41 10.74
N PHE A 322 -11.82 10.54 11.56
CA PHE A 322 -12.42 9.28 11.96
C PHE A 322 -13.72 9.50 12.74
N CYS A 323 -13.72 10.38 13.74
CA CYS A 323 -14.95 10.71 14.48
C CYS A 323 -16.03 11.24 13.53
N LEU A 324 -15.68 12.15 12.62
CA LEU A 324 -16.63 12.64 11.61
C LEU A 324 -17.16 11.54 10.68
N SER A 325 -16.33 10.54 10.34
CA SER A 325 -16.76 9.39 9.54
C SER A 325 -17.74 8.47 10.25
N LEU A 326 -17.72 8.42 11.59
CA LEU A 326 -18.68 7.64 12.38
C LEU A 326 -20.05 8.31 12.56
N TYR A 327 -20.13 9.63 12.37
CA TYR A 327 -21.36 10.42 12.54
C TYR A 327 -22.05 10.78 11.21
N ALA A 328 -21.41 10.51 10.07
CA ALA A 328 -21.91 10.84 8.73
C ALA A 328 -22.65 9.64 8.13
#